data_AF-A0AAQ5XYP3-F1
#
_entry.id   AF-A0AAQ5XYP3-F1
#
_cell.length_a   1.000
_cell.length_b   1.000
_cell.length_c   1.000
_cell.angle_alpha   90.00
_cell.angle_beta   90.00
_cell.angle_gamma   90.00
#
_symmetry.space_group_name_H-M   'P 1'
#
loop_
_entity.id
_entity.type
_entity.pdbx_description
1 polymer ?
#
loop_
_entity_poly.entity_id
_entity_poly.type
_entity_poly.pdbx_seq_one_letter_code
_entity_poly.pdbx_strand_id
1 'polypeptide(L)'
;IGSAAQPNPEDSSKTIQINTKNASPERKWIRPDLPSRCTWSLGASKADSPHTQFPVAPTILPDILHRIGDTPMVRINKIPKVFGLKCELLAKCEYFNAGGSVKDRISLRMVEDAERAGILKPGDTIIEPTSGNTGIGLALAAAVKGYRCIIVMPEKMSMEKVDVLRALGAEIVRTPTSARFDSPESHVGVAWRLKNEIPNSHILDQYRNPSNPLAHYDTTAEEILEQCDGKVDMLVVGAGTGGTITGVARKLKERCPNIKIVGVDPEGSILAEPEELNKTDKTQYEVEGIGYDFIPTVLDRSVVDAWYKSNDEESFNMSRMLIRDEGLLCGGSSGTAMAAAVNVAKELKEGQRCVVILPDSIRNYMSKFLSDKWMVQKGFLREEDLMVKKPWWWNLKLQGLNMSAPLTVLPTVTCQKTIKILKEKGFDQAPVVDDAGSVLILGMVTLGNMLSSILAGKIKLSDPVSKVLYKQFKQIRLTDNLGKLSRILETDHFALVVHEQIQYLTDGSPSLKQMVFGVVTAVDLLNFVTGRERRERSMSESTDEHFICLKST
;
A
#
# COMPACT_ATOMS: atom_id res chain seq x y z
N ILE A 1 -1.54 49.89 -26.56
CA ILE A 1 -2.89 49.60 -26.04
C ILE A 1 -3.18 48.13 -26.35
N GLY A 2 -3.41 47.32 -25.32
CA GLY A 2 -3.79 45.91 -25.44
C GLY A 2 -2.75 44.91 -24.90
N SER A 3 -2.57 44.90 -23.58
CA SER A 3 -1.78 43.92 -22.82
C SER A 3 -2.51 42.56 -22.80
N ALA A 4 -1.83 41.49 -23.24
CA ALA A 4 -2.27 40.12 -23.07
C ALA A 4 -1.84 39.62 -21.68
N ALA A 5 -2.81 39.34 -20.81
CA ALA A 5 -2.58 38.79 -19.48
C ALA A 5 -2.19 37.30 -19.57
N GLN A 6 -1.07 36.94 -18.94
CA GLN A 6 -0.67 35.55 -18.70
C GLN A 6 -1.60 34.91 -17.63
N PRO A 7 -1.87 33.59 -17.70
CA PRO A 7 -2.69 32.92 -16.69
C PRO A 7 -1.88 32.69 -15.40
N ASN A 8 -2.52 32.97 -14.26
CA ASN A 8 -1.98 32.78 -12.91
C ASN A 8 -1.74 31.29 -12.58
N PRO A 9 -0.65 30.90 -11.88
CA PRO A 9 -0.37 29.49 -11.54
C PRO A 9 -1.13 28.93 -10.32
N GLU A 10 -2.16 29.60 -9.79
CA GLU A 10 -2.74 29.27 -8.48
C GLU A 10 -4.03 28.43 -8.47
N ASP A 11 -4.51 27.87 -9.58
CA ASP A 11 -5.79 27.12 -9.60
C ASP A 11 -5.68 25.59 -9.51
N SER A 12 -4.58 25.03 -8.96
CA SER A 12 -4.35 23.58 -8.90
C SER A 12 -4.55 22.90 -7.53
N SER A 13 -5.17 23.57 -6.55
CA SER A 13 -5.51 22.93 -5.26
C SER A 13 -6.89 23.32 -4.74
N LYS A 14 -7.96 22.90 -5.42
CA LYS A 14 -9.31 22.96 -4.84
C LYS A 14 -9.58 21.71 -4.01
N THR A 15 -9.24 21.77 -2.73
CA THR A 15 -9.78 20.85 -1.71
C THR A 15 -11.27 21.19 -1.55
N ILE A 16 -12.17 20.29 -1.93
CA ILE A 16 -13.61 20.48 -1.78
C ILE A 16 -13.95 20.44 -0.28
N GLN A 17 -14.26 21.61 0.31
CA GLN A 17 -14.84 21.67 1.66
C GLN A 17 -16.33 21.34 1.60
N ILE A 18 -16.73 20.29 2.32
CA ILE A 18 -18.12 19.83 2.41
C ILE A 18 -18.86 20.68 3.46
N ASN A 19 -19.94 21.35 3.06
CA ASN A 19 -20.79 22.12 3.97
C ASN A 19 -21.70 21.17 4.77
N THR A 20 -21.53 21.11 6.09
CA THR A 20 -22.19 20.13 6.99
C THR A 20 -23.56 20.57 7.52
N LYS A 21 -24.16 21.64 6.98
CA LYS A 21 -25.47 22.12 7.43
C LYS A 21 -26.54 21.89 6.36
N ASN A 22 -27.19 20.73 6.42
CA ASN A 22 -28.64 20.56 6.20
C ASN A 22 -29.04 19.08 6.38
N ALA A 23 -29.93 18.83 7.33
CA ALA A 23 -30.52 17.52 7.55
C ALA A 23 -31.68 17.26 6.57
N SER A 24 -31.52 16.18 5.80
CA SER A 24 -32.48 15.32 5.08
C SER A 24 -33.56 15.94 4.16
N PRO A 25 -33.42 15.75 2.84
CA PRO A 25 -34.39 15.04 2.03
C PRO A 25 -34.13 13.52 2.10
N GLU A 26 -35.17 12.69 1.94
CA GLU A 26 -35.10 11.22 1.95
C GLU A 26 -33.85 10.67 1.23
N ARG A 27 -33.11 9.77 1.88
CA ARG A 27 -31.94 9.09 1.33
C ARG A 27 -32.35 8.32 0.06
N LYS A 28 -32.16 8.92 -1.11
CA LYS A 28 -32.14 8.20 -2.40
C LYS A 28 -30.83 7.41 -2.48
N TRP A 29 -30.76 6.31 -1.73
CA TRP A 29 -29.63 5.39 -1.68
C TRP A 29 -30.12 3.96 -1.95
N ILE A 30 -29.46 3.27 -2.89
CA ILE A 30 -29.69 1.85 -3.13
C ILE A 30 -28.63 1.06 -2.37
N ARG A 31 -29.07 0.20 -1.45
CA ARG A 31 -28.18 -0.61 -0.62
C ARG A 31 -27.32 -1.58 -1.45
N PRO A 32 -26.02 -1.76 -1.12
CA PRO A 32 -25.14 -2.67 -1.88
C PRO A 32 -25.40 -4.16 -1.59
N ASP A 33 -26.13 -4.46 -0.53
CA ASP A 33 -26.37 -5.81 0.02
C ASP A 33 -27.79 -6.34 -0.22
N LEU A 34 -28.54 -5.75 -1.15
CA LEU A 34 -29.83 -6.33 -1.52
C LEU A 34 -29.61 -7.71 -2.16
N PRO A 35 -30.50 -8.69 -1.92
CA PRO A 35 -30.45 -9.97 -2.61
C PRO A 35 -30.43 -9.79 -4.13
N SER A 36 -29.63 -10.62 -4.81
CA SER A 36 -29.59 -10.62 -6.27
C SER A 36 -30.94 -10.99 -6.85
N ARG A 37 -31.31 -10.32 -7.96
CA ARG A 37 -32.48 -10.66 -8.78
C ARG A 37 -32.13 -11.52 -10.00
N CYS A 38 -30.87 -11.94 -10.10
CA CYS A 38 -30.40 -12.78 -11.18
C CYS A 38 -31.07 -14.16 -11.11
N THR A 39 -31.63 -14.63 -12.22
CA THR A 39 -32.28 -15.94 -12.36
C THR A 39 -31.35 -17.00 -12.97
N TRP A 40 -30.05 -16.71 -13.07
CA TRP A 40 -29.07 -17.69 -13.53
C TRP A 40 -29.13 -18.95 -12.66
N SER A 41 -29.07 -20.10 -13.30
CA SER A 41 -28.95 -21.41 -12.66
C SER A 41 -28.11 -22.31 -13.53
N LEU A 42 -27.43 -23.27 -12.91
CA LEU A 42 -26.61 -24.24 -13.64
C LEU A 42 -27.48 -25.05 -14.61
N GLY A 43 -27.14 -25.04 -15.89
CA GLY A 43 -27.90 -25.71 -16.96
C GLY A 43 -28.89 -24.82 -17.71
N ALA A 44 -29.05 -23.55 -17.33
CA ALA A 44 -29.82 -22.57 -18.12
C ALA A 44 -29.19 -22.34 -19.49
N SER A 45 -30.01 -22.09 -20.53
CA SER A 45 -29.51 -21.82 -21.87
C SER A 45 -28.79 -20.47 -21.95
N LYS A 46 -27.64 -20.43 -22.62
CA LYS A 46 -26.94 -19.16 -22.91
C LYS A 46 -27.80 -18.19 -23.73
N ALA A 47 -28.73 -18.70 -24.55
CA ALA A 47 -29.62 -17.88 -25.36
C ALA A 47 -30.64 -17.09 -24.52
N ASP A 48 -30.91 -17.55 -23.29
CA ASP A 48 -31.86 -16.91 -22.37
C ASP A 48 -31.18 -15.82 -21.52
N SER A 49 -29.86 -15.65 -21.65
CA SER A 49 -29.12 -14.61 -20.94
C SER A 49 -29.43 -13.23 -21.53
N PRO A 50 -29.91 -12.25 -20.74
CA PRO A 50 -30.17 -10.90 -21.21
C PRO A 50 -28.88 -10.04 -21.34
N HIS A 51 -27.70 -10.63 -21.16
CA HIS A 51 -26.43 -9.93 -21.02
C HIS A 51 -25.57 -9.98 -22.29
N THR A 52 -24.81 -8.91 -22.52
CA THR A 52 -23.92 -8.72 -23.68
C THR A 52 -22.65 -9.57 -23.60
N GLN A 53 -22.08 -9.96 -24.75
CA GLN A 53 -20.76 -10.60 -24.87
C GLN A 53 -19.77 -9.65 -25.60
N PHE A 54 -18.47 -9.79 -25.33
CA PHE A 54 -17.43 -8.88 -25.83
C PHE A 54 -16.48 -9.49 -26.87
N PRO A 55 -15.98 -8.68 -27.82
CA PRO A 55 -15.10 -9.12 -28.90
C PRO A 55 -13.62 -9.20 -28.49
N VAL A 56 -12.82 -9.84 -29.35
CA VAL A 56 -11.37 -10.05 -29.21
C VAL A 56 -10.58 -8.81 -29.65
N ALA A 57 -9.42 -8.56 -29.02
CA ALA A 57 -8.57 -7.41 -29.29
C ALA A 57 -7.88 -7.46 -30.69
N PRO A 58 -7.67 -6.29 -31.35
CA PRO A 58 -6.94 -6.20 -32.62
C PRO A 58 -5.41 -6.29 -32.44
N THR A 59 -4.67 -6.52 -33.54
CA THR A 59 -3.20 -6.66 -33.52
C THR A 59 -2.44 -5.40 -33.10
N ILE A 60 -2.90 -4.22 -33.53
CA ILE A 60 -2.42 -2.92 -33.02
C ILE A 60 -3.51 -2.41 -32.09
N LEU A 61 -3.16 -2.22 -30.81
CA LEU A 61 -4.10 -1.75 -29.81
C LEU A 61 -4.45 -0.28 -30.09
N PRO A 62 -5.74 0.08 -30.27
CA PRO A 62 -6.14 1.46 -30.56
C PRO A 62 -5.95 2.39 -29.36
N ASP A 63 -6.02 1.84 -28.15
CA ASP A 63 -5.74 2.52 -26.89
C ASP A 63 -5.28 1.51 -25.82
N ILE A 64 -4.92 2.02 -24.65
CA ILE A 64 -4.41 1.21 -23.54
C ILE A 64 -5.48 0.32 -22.88
N LEU A 65 -6.77 0.61 -23.05
CA LEU A 65 -7.85 -0.17 -22.46
C LEU A 65 -7.95 -1.55 -23.13
N HIS A 66 -7.52 -1.66 -24.38
CA HIS A 66 -7.40 -2.92 -25.10
C HIS A 66 -6.24 -3.80 -24.61
N ARG A 67 -5.42 -3.33 -23.66
CA ARG A 67 -4.42 -4.15 -22.95
C ARG A 67 -4.97 -4.79 -21.66
N ILE A 68 -6.26 -4.62 -21.38
CA ILE A 68 -6.97 -5.27 -20.28
C ILE A 68 -7.45 -6.65 -20.74
N GLY A 69 -7.11 -7.69 -20.00
CA GLY A 69 -7.35 -9.08 -20.38
C GLY A 69 -6.10 -9.80 -20.87
N ASP A 70 -6.30 -11.04 -21.32
CA ASP A 70 -5.24 -11.92 -21.84
C ASP A 70 -4.04 -12.02 -20.88
N THR A 71 -4.36 -12.16 -19.58
CA THR A 71 -3.35 -12.17 -18.52
C THR A 71 -2.63 -13.52 -18.51
N PRO A 72 -1.34 -13.56 -18.18
CA PRO A 72 -0.58 -14.79 -18.24
C PRO A 72 -1.02 -15.79 -17.16
N MET A 73 -1.02 -17.07 -17.52
CA MET A 73 -1.08 -18.20 -16.60
C MET A 73 0.35 -18.71 -16.36
N VAL A 74 0.81 -18.64 -15.12
CA VAL A 74 2.20 -18.95 -14.76
C VAL A 74 2.25 -20.11 -13.79
N ARG A 75 3.08 -21.12 -14.08
CA ARG A 75 3.31 -22.25 -13.17
C ARG A 75 4.11 -21.81 -11.95
N ILE A 76 3.68 -22.22 -10.75
CA ILE A 76 4.39 -22.04 -9.49
C ILE A 76 5.32 -23.25 -9.27
N ASN A 77 6.62 -23.02 -9.11
CA ASN A 77 7.62 -24.10 -9.22
C ASN A 77 8.29 -24.48 -7.89
N LYS A 78 8.53 -23.51 -7.01
CA LYS A 78 9.24 -23.70 -5.74
C LYS A 78 8.28 -23.85 -4.57
N ILE A 79 7.27 -22.99 -4.47
CA ILE A 79 6.33 -22.97 -3.34
C ILE A 79 5.63 -24.34 -3.15
N PRO A 80 5.05 -25.00 -4.18
CA PRO A 80 4.45 -26.32 -4.05
C PRO A 80 5.36 -27.36 -3.41
N LYS A 81 6.66 -27.35 -3.73
CA LYS A 81 7.64 -28.29 -3.19
C LYS A 81 7.90 -28.06 -1.71
N VAL A 82 7.97 -26.79 -1.28
CA VAL A 82 8.13 -26.42 0.13
C VAL A 82 6.94 -26.91 0.97
N PHE A 83 5.73 -26.85 0.41
CA PHE A 83 4.50 -27.28 1.08
C PHE A 83 4.10 -28.75 0.81
N GLY A 84 4.91 -29.51 0.07
CA GLY A 84 4.67 -30.92 -0.20
C GLY A 84 3.47 -31.22 -1.11
N LEU A 85 3.10 -30.29 -1.99
CA LEU A 85 2.00 -30.47 -2.95
C LEU A 85 2.39 -31.40 -4.09
N LYS A 86 1.43 -32.23 -4.54
CA LYS A 86 1.61 -33.17 -5.66
C LYS A 86 0.97 -32.68 -6.96
N CYS A 87 -0.04 -31.82 -6.86
CA CYS A 87 -0.74 -31.25 -8.01
C CYS A 87 0.08 -30.14 -8.70
N GLU A 88 -0.29 -29.80 -9.93
CA GLU A 88 0.20 -28.60 -10.60
C GLU A 88 -0.49 -27.36 -10.00
N LEU A 89 0.29 -26.39 -9.56
CA LEU A 89 -0.21 -25.10 -9.06
C LEU A 89 0.10 -24.00 -10.07
N LEU A 90 -0.93 -23.29 -10.52
CA LEU A 90 -0.83 -22.20 -11.48
C LEU A 90 -1.35 -20.90 -10.88
N ALA A 91 -0.74 -19.78 -11.26
CA ALA A 91 -1.17 -18.44 -10.94
C ALA A 91 -1.69 -17.72 -12.18
N LYS A 92 -2.91 -17.20 -12.09
CA LYS A 92 -3.48 -16.27 -13.07
C LYS A 92 -3.11 -14.85 -12.67
N CYS A 93 -2.17 -14.25 -13.39
CA CYS A 93 -1.48 -13.02 -13.00
C CYS A 93 -2.21 -11.75 -13.47
N GLU A 94 -3.29 -11.39 -12.75
CA GLU A 94 -4.15 -10.25 -13.10
C GLU A 94 -3.49 -8.86 -12.90
N TYR A 95 -2.32 -8.83 -12.28
CA TYR A 95 -1.54 -7.59 -12.11
C TYR A 95 -0.82 -7.12 -13.38
N PHE A 96 -0.90 -7.87 -14.48
CA PHE A 96 -0.41 -7.45 -15.80
C PHE A 96 -1.42 -6.64 -16.63
N ASN A 97 -2.66 -6.48 -16.15
CA ASN A 97 -3.61 -5.56 -16.77
C ASN A 97 -3.06 -4.12 -16.75
N ALA A 98 -3.54 -3.27 -17.66
CA ALA A 98 -3.03 -1.92 -17.89
C ALA A 98 -2.94 -1.02 -16.63
N GLY A 99 -3.95 -1.04 -15.77
CA GLY A 99 -4.00 -0.29 -14.50
C GLY A 99 -3.28 -1.01 -13.35
N GLY A 100 -2.88 -2.27 -13.57
CA GLY A 100 -2.11 -3.10 -12.65
C GLY A 100 -2.96 -3.99 -11.75
N SER A 101 -4.22 -4.27 -12.10
CA SER A 101 -5.08 -5.15 -11.29
C SER A 101 -6.22 -5.83 -12.05
N VAL A 102 -6.78 -6.87 -11.44
CA VAL A 102 -8.01 -7.57 -11.88
C VAL A 102 -9.21 -6.64 -12.06
N LYS A 103 -9.23 -5.49 -11.37
CA LYS A 103 -10.36 -4.57 -11.40
C LYS A 103 -10.44 -3.77 -12.70
N ASP A 104 -9.36 -3.71 -13.47
CA ASP A 104 -9.35 -3.04 -14.77
C ASP A 104 -10.40 -3.66 -15.71
N ARG A 105 -10.59 -4.99 -15.62
CA ARG A 105 -11.62 -5.73 -16.36
C ARG A 105 -13.02 -5.22 -16.08
N ILE A 106 -13.36 -5.09 -14.80
CA ILE A 106 -14.72 -4.67 -14.40
C ILE A 106 -14.93 -3.18 -14.67
N SER A 107 -13.88 -2.37 -14.53
CA SER A 107 -13.93 -0.94 -14.80
C SER A 107 -14.23 -0.69 -16.27
N LEU A 108 -13.51 -1.37 -17.17
CA LEU A 108 -13.77 -1.28 -18.61
C LEU A 108 -15.19 -1.76 -18.94
N ARG A 109 -15.56 -2.95 -18.47
CA ARG A 109 -16.87 -3.56 -18.74
C ARG A 109 -18.03 -2.69 -18.25
N MET A 110 -17.96 -2.15 -17.03
CA MET A 110 -18.99 -1.27 -16.47
C MET A 110 -19.15 0.02 -17.29
N VAL A 111 -18.05 0.61 -17.76
CA VAL A 111 -18.08 1.83 -18.59
C VAL A 111 -18.70 1.52 -19.95
N GLU A 112 -18.27 0.46 -20.63
CA GLU A 112 -18.75 0.12 -21.98
C GLU A 112 -20.22 -0.30 -22.00
N ASP A 113 -20.67 -1.06 -20.99
CA ASP A 113 -22.09 -1.39 -20.87
C ASP A 113 -22.94 -0.15 -20.55
N ALA A 114 -22.43 0.80 -19.73
CA ALA A 114 -23.12 2.05 -19.45
C ALA A 114 -23.18 3.00 -20.67
N GLU A 115 -22.12 3.05 -21.48
CA GLU A 115 -22.09 3.76 -22.77
C GLU A 115 -23.12 3.16 -23.73
N ARG A 116 -23.13 1.83 -23.88
CA ARG A 116 -24.06 1.11 -24.77
C ARG A 116 -25.52 1.29 -24.35
N ALA A 117 -25.78 1.37 -23.05
CA ALA A 117 -27.11 1.62 -22.51
C ALA A 117 -27.54 3.10 -22.60
N GLY A 118 -26.67 4.01 -23.07
CA GLY A 118 -26.92 5.46 -23.11
C GLY A 118 -26.99 6.13 -21.74
N ILE A 119 -26.58 5.42 -20.68
CA ILE A 119 -26.53 5.94 -19.31
C ILE A 119 -25.41 6.98 -19.24
N LEU A 120 -24.21 6.59 -19.68
CA LEU A 120 -23.02 7.42 -19.70
C LEU A 120 -22.90 8.17 -21.04
N LYS A 121 -22.83 9.50 -20.99
CA LYS A 121 -22.67 10.39 -22.15
C LYS A 121 -21.31 11.09 -22.14
N PRO A 122 -20.75 11.50 -23.31
CA PRO A 122 -19.46 12.18 -23.36
C PRO A 122 -19.38 13.37 -22.39
N GLY A 123 -18.33 13.39 -21.57
CA GLY A 123 -18.12 14.43 -20.54
C GLY A 123 -18.89 14.24 -19.24
N ASP A 124 -19.70 13.19 -19.08
CA ASP A 124 -20.34 12.84 -17.81
C ASP A 124 -19.28 12.55 -16.71
N THR A 125 -19.73 12.56 -15.46
CA THR A 125 -18.88 12.29 -14.28
C THR A 125 -19.11 10.88 -13.73
N ILE A 126 -18.03 10.10 -13.58
CA ILE A 126 -18.05 8.80 -12.90
C ILE A 126 -17.67 9.03 -11.43
N ILE A 127 -18.49 8.51 -10.51
CA ILE A 127 -18.25 8.53 -9.07
C ILE A 127 -18.26 7.10 -8.56
N GLU A 128 -17.20 6.62 -7.90
CA GLU A 128 -17.17 5.23 -7.43
C GLU A 128 -16.70 5.09 -5.97
N PRO A 129 -17.48 4.41 -5.10
CA PRO A 129 -17.03 3.97 -3.79
C PRO A 129 -16.16 2.71 -3.90
N THR A 130 -14.88 2.79 -3.49
CA THR A 130 -13.93 1.70 -3.76
C THR A 130 -12.77 1.58 -2.77
N SER A 131 -12.23 0.37 -2.66
CA SER A 131 -10.98 0.03 -1.95
C SER A 131 -9.71 0.35 -2.75
N GLY A 132 -9.86 0.98 -3.93
CA GLY A 132 -8.78 1.64 -4.67
C GLY A 132 -8.59 1.09 -6.09
N ASN A 133 -8.47 -0.23 -6.26
CA ASN A 133 -8.14 -0.81 -7.58
C ASN A 133 -9.24 -0.57 -8.63
N THR A 134 -10.52 -0.71 -8.28
CA THR A 134 -11.64 -0.33 -9.18
C THR A 134 -11.61 1.16 -9.50
N GLY A 135 -11.16 1.98 -8.55
CA GLY A 135 -10.98 3.41 -8.77
C GLY A 135 -9.87 3.70 -9.78
N ILE A 136 -8.75 2.98 -9.71
CA ILE A 136 -7.65 3.11 -10.67
C ILE A 136 -8.09 2.69 -12.07
N GLY A 137 -8.78 1.54 -12.19
CA GLY A 137 -9.32 1.09 -13.47
C GLY A 137 -10.33 2.07 -14.08
N LEU A 138 -11.22 2.64 -13.25
CA LEU A 138 -12.20 3.64 -13.71
C LEU A 138 -11.54 4.98 -14.04
N ALA A 139 -10.56 5.43 -13.26
CA ALA A 139 -9.80 6.64 -13.55
C ALA A 139 -8.99 6.51 -14.86
N LEU A 140 -8.42 5.33 -15.11
CA LEU A 140 -7.74 5.01 -16.37
C LEU A 140 -8.72 5.06 -17.55
N ALA A 141 -9.87 4.39 -17.45
CA ALA A 141 -10.91 4.43 -18.48
C ALA A 141 -11.45 5.85 -18.71
N ALA A 142 -11.67 6.61 -17.63
CA ALA A 142 -12.12 7.99 -17.68
C ALA A 142 -11.09 8.91 -18.36
N ALA A 143 -9.80 8.75 -18.06
CA ALA A 143 -8.73 9.52 -18.71
C ALA A 143 -8.66 9.26 -20.21
N VAL A 144 -8.85 8.01 -20.65
CA VAL A 144 -8.82 7.63 -22.08
C VAL A 144 -10.09 8.09 -22.81
N LYS A 145 -11.27 7.91 -22.20
CA LYS A 145 -12.58 8.18 -22.82
C LYS A 145 -13.11 9.61 -22.59
N GLY A 146 -12.41 10.43 -21.80
CA GLY A 146 -12.77 11.83 -21.57
C GLY A 146 -13.89 12.06 -20.55
N TYR A 147 -13.98 11.20 -19.51
CA TYR A 147 -14.91 11.39 -18.39
C TYR A 147 -14.22 12.08 -17.22
N ARG A 148 -14.98 12.87 -16.46
CA ARG A 148 -14.54 13.32 -15.14
C ARG A 148 -14.64 12.15 -14.15
N CYS A 149 -13.66 11.96 -13.28
CA CYS A 149 -13.65 10.83 -12.33
C CYS A 149 -13.47 11.31 -10.90
N ILE A 150 -14.34 10.84 -10.00
CA ILE A 150 -14.29 11.09 -8.56
C ILE A 150 -14.27 9.76 -7.82
N ILE A 151 -13.21 9.51 -7.05
CA ILE A 151 -13.03 8.28 -6.28
C ILE A 151 -13.26 8.55 -4.80
N VAL A 152 -14.17 7.79 -4.19
CA VAL A 152 -14.45 7.84 -2.76
C VAL A 152 -13.85 6.61 -2.10
N MET A 153 -12.85 6.79 -1.24
CA MET A 153 -12.11 5.68 -0.61
C MET A 153 -11.85 5.89 0.89
N PRO A 154 -11.76 4.81 1.69
CA PRO A 154 -11.34 4.91 3.08
C PRO A 154 -9.91 5.46 3.28
N GLU A 155 -9.66 6.04 4.46
CA GLU A 155 -8.34 6.55 4.85
C GLU A 155 -7.26 5.45 4.97
N LYS A 156 -7.62 4.20 5.30
CA LYS A 156 -6.63 3.10 5.43
C LYS A 156 -5.93 2.72 4.12
N MET A 157 -6.49 3.12 2.98
CA MET A 157 -5.93 2.76 1.67
C MET A 157 -4.62 3.49 1.42
N SER A 158 -3.66 2.77 0.83
CA SER A 158 -2.29 3.23 0.66
C SER A 158 -2.14 4.58 -0.07
N MET A 159 -1.05 5.30 0.22
CA MET A 159 -0.77 6.58 -0.44
C MET A 159 -0.38 6.40 -1.91
N GLU A 160 0.23 5.27 -2.23
CA GLU A 160 0.58 4.89 -3.60
C GLU A 160 -0.66 4.86 -4.51
N LYS A 161 -1.80 4.36 -4.00
CA LYS A 161 -3.07 4.40 -4.74
C LYS A 161 -3.53 5.84 -4.99
N VAL A 162 -3.38 6.73 -4.01
CA VAL A 162 -3.75 8.14 -4.16
C VAL A 162 -2.88 8.84 -5.19
N ASP A 163 -1.58 8.57 -5.19
CA ASP A 163 -0.67 9.20 -6.14
C ASP A 163 -0.95 8.74 -7.58
N VAL A 164 -1.25 7.45 -7.78
CA VAL A 164 -1.69 6.92 -9.09
C VAL A 164 -3.00 7.56 -9.54
N LEU A 165 -4.00 7.64 -8.66
CA LEU A 165 -5.30 8.24 -8.98
C LEU A 165 -5.18 9.72 -9.34
N ARG A 166 -4.37 10.47 -8.59
CA ARG A 166 -4.11 11.89 -8.87
C ARG A 166 -3.40 12.06 -10.21
N ALA A 167 -2.44 11.20 -10.53
CA ALA A 167 -1.74 11.22 -11.82
C ALA A 167 -2.65 10.88 -13.00
N LEU A 168 -3.67 10.04 -12.79
CA LEU A 168 -4.72 9.76 -13.78
C LEU A 168 -5.78 10.87 -13.88
N GLY A 169 -5.67 11.95 -13.09
CA GLY A 169 -6.60 13.07 -13.11
C GLY A 169 -7.89 12.85 -12.32
N ALA A 170 -7.96 11.82 -11.48
CA ALA A 170 -9.13 11.60 -10.62
C ALA A 170 -9.12 12.52 -9.40
N GLU A 171 -10.30 13.03 -9.06
CA GLU A 171 -10.55 13.69 -7.77
C GLU A 171 -10.74 12.64 -6.69
N ILE A 172 -10.22 12.90 -5.48
CA ILE A 172 -10.20 11.91 -4.40
C ILE A 172 -10.90 12.47 -3.17
N VAL A 173 -11.88 11.72 -2.68
CA VAL A 173 -12.58 11.99 -1.42
C VAL A 173 -12.27 10.86 -0.45
N ARG A 174 -11.73 11.21 0.73
CA ARG A 174 -11.41 10.26 1.80
C ARG A 174 -12.58 10.15 2.79
N THR A 175 -12.81 8.95 3.32
CA THR A 175 -13.80 8.70 4.39
C THR A 175 -13.20 7.96 5.58
N PRO A 176 -13.73 8.13 6.80
CA PRO A 176 -13.27 7.40 7.98
C PRO A 176 -13.32 5.88 7.76
N THR A 177 -12.25 5.18 8.14
CA THR A 177 -12.18 3.71 7.97
C THR A 177 -13.13 2.95 8.89
N SER A 178 -13.45 3.51 10.06
CA SER A 178 -14.33 2.91 11.07
C SER A 178 -15.83 3.08 10.77
N ALA A 179 -16.19 3.83 9.72
CA ALA A 179 -17.59 4.03 9.35
C ALA A 179 -18.18 2.73 8.78
N ARG A 180 -19.25 2.23 9.41
CA ARG A 180 -20.07 1.12 8.89
C ARG A 180 -20.59 1.45 7.50
N PHE A 181 -20.82 0.44 6.66
CA PHE A 181 -21.29 0.69 5.29
C PHE A 181 -22.61 1.49 5.20
N ASP A 182 -23.49 1.38 6.21
CA ASP A 182 -24.79 2.04 6.31
C ASP A 182 -24.76 3.48 6.88
N SER A 183 -23.60 3.91 7.40
CA SER A 183 -23.39 5.27 7.91
C SER A 183 -23.32 6.30 6.77
N PRO A 184 -23.81 7.54 6.98
CA PRO A 184 -23.70 8.62 5.99
C PRO A 184 -22.26 8.99 5.63
N GLU A 185 -21.32 8.72 6.54
CA GLU A 185 -19.90 8.99 6.42
C GLU A 185 -19.14 7.85 5.74
N SER A 186 -19.80 6.72 5.47
CA SER A 186 -19.21 5.62 4.71
C SER A 186 -18.87 6.05 3.29
N HIS A 187 -17.84 5.45 2.70
CA HIS A 187 -17.49 5.69 1.29
C HIS A 187 -18.67 5.48 0.33
N VAL A 188 -19.56 4.53 0.62
CA VAL A 188 -20.80 4.33 -0.13
C VAL A 188 -21.76 5.50 0.07
N GLY A 189 -22.03 5.89 1.32
CA GLY A 189 -22.94 7.00 1.64
C GLY A 189 -22.47 8.34 1.05
N VAL A 190 -21.17 8.63 1.15
CA VAL A 190 -20.55 9.83 0.59
C VAL A 190 -20.62 9.84 -0.93
N ALA A 191 -20.36 8.71 -1.62
CA ALA A 191 -20.49 8.62 -3.07
C ALA A 191 -21.93 8.94 -3.53
N TRP A 192 -22.95 8.39 -2.86
CA TRP A 192 -24.35 8.67 -3.16
C TRP A 192 -24.74 10.13 -2.92
N ARG A 193 -24.20 10.76 -1.87
CA ARG A 193 -24.41 12.20 -1.64
C ARG A 193 -23.80 13.03 -2.78
N LEU A 194 -22.55 12.77 -3.15
CA LEU A 194 -21.88 13.46 -4.26
C LEU A 194 -22.65 13.30 -5.58
N LYS A 195 -23.14 12.09 -5.87
CA LYS A 195 -23.96 11.83 -7.06
C LYS A 195 -25.25 12.65 -7.10
N ASN A 196 -25.88 12.87 -5.94
CA ASN A 196 -27.09 13.70 -5.87
C ASN A 196 -26.80 15.20 -6.00
N GLU A 197 -25.57 15.63 -5.73
CA GLU A 197 -25.14 17.04 -5.80
C GLU A 197 -24.51 17.41 -7.16
N ILE A 198 -23.94 16.44 -7.87
CA ILE A 198 -23.22 16.66 -9.13
C ILE A 198 -24.12 16.28 -10.32
N PRO A 199 -24.52 17.24 -11.18
CA PRO A 199 -25.28 16.94 -12.39
C PRO A 199 -24.53 16.01 -13.33
N ASN A 200 -25.26 15.22 -14.13
CA ASN A 200 -24.69 14.30 -15.12
C ASN A 200 -23.63 13.34 -14.53
N SER A 201 -23.84 12.92 -13.28
CA SER A 201 -22.95 12.00 -12.57
C SER A 201 -23.59 10.64 -12.33
N HIS A 202 -22.75 9.61 -12.37
CA HIS A 202 -23.17 8.22 -12.28
C HIS A 202 -22.29 7.46 -11.31
N ILE A 203 -22.92 6.61 -10.50
CA ILE A 203 -22.24 5.57 -9.75
C ILE A 203 -22.43 4.28 -10.51
N LEU A 204 -21.34 3.66 -10.97
CA LEU A 204 -21.42 2.41 -11.73
C LEU A 204 -21.68 1.23 -10.80
N ASP A 205 -21.26 1.33 -9.54
CA ASP A 205 -21.64 0.45 -8.42
C ASP A 205 -21.18 -1.01 -8.60
N GLN A 206 -19.89 -1.24 -8.38
CA GLN A 206 -19.28 -2.57 -8.45
C GLN A 206 -19.94 -3.63 -7.55
N TYR A 207 -20.70 -3.25 -6.53
CA TYR A 207 -21.34 -4.19 -5.60
C TYR A 207 -22.64 -4.78 -6.15
N ARG A 208 -23.26 -4.09 -7.12
CA ARG A 208 -24.57 -4.43 -7.69
C ARG A 208 -24.54 -4.67 -9.19
N ASN A 209 -23.59 -4.07 -9.89
CA ASN A 209 -23.57 -4.05 -11.35
C ASN A 209 -23.22 -5.43 -11.92
N PRO A 210 -24.08 -6.04 -12.76
CA PRO A 210 -23.81 -7.35 -13.36
C PRO A 210 -22.55 -7.36 -14.24
N SER A 211 -22.15 -6.19 -14.76
CA SER A 211 -20.90 -6.01 -15.51
C SER A 211 -19.66 -6.51 -14.76
N ASN A 212 -19.67 -6.43 -13.42
CA ASN A 212 -18.56 -6.91 -12.60
C ASN A 212 -18.38 -8.45 -12.71
N PRO A 213 -19.33 -9.29 -12.25
CA PRO A 213 -19.20 -10.74 -12.43
C PRO A 213 -19.18 -11.16 -13.91
N LEU A 214 -19.87 -10.45 -14.80
CA LEU A 214 -19.88 -10.77 -16.23
C LEU A 214 -18.52 -10.58 -16.90
N ALA A 215 -17.75 -9.54 -16.52
CA ALA A 215 -16.39 -9.38 -17.03
C ALA A 215 -15.56 -10.65 -16.78
N HIS A 216 -15.71 -11.26 -15.61
CA HIS A 216 -15.00 -12.48 -15.23
C HIS A 216 -15.59 -13.75 -15.83
N TYR A 217 -16.92 -13.83 -15.93
CA TYR A 217 -17.62 -14.95 -16.57
C TYR A 217 -17.28 -15.02 -18.08
N ASP A 218 -17.30 -13.89 -18.77
CA ASP A 218 -17.10 -13.83 -20.22
C ASP A 218 -15.62 -13.86 -20.65
N THR A 219 -14.71 -13.33 -19.83
CA THR A 219 -13.28 -13.22 -20.20
C THR A 219 -12.39 -14.06 -19.30
N THR A 220 -12.24 -13.69 -18.03
CA THR A 220 -11.27 -14.33 -17.12
C THR A 220 -11.43 -15.86 -17.06
N ALA A 221 -12.67 -16.34 -17.04
CA ALA A 221 -12.96 -17.77 -16.99
C ALA A 221 -12.70 -18.49 -18.33
N GLU A 222 -13.05 -17.88 -19.46
CA GLU A 222 -12.76 -18.46 -20.78
C GLU A 222 -11.23 -18.48 -21.03
N GLU A 223 -10.50 -17.44 -20.61
CA GLU A 223 -9.02 -17.43 -20.65
C GLU A 223 -8.44 -18.56 -19.80
N ILE A 224 -8.96 -18.80 -18.59
CA ILE A 224 -8.51 -19.91 -17.74
C ILE A 224 -8.79 -21.26 -18.42
N LEU A 225 -9.97 -21.43 -19.01
CA LEU A 225 -10.35 -22.65 -19.71
C LEU A 225 -9.44 -22.91 -20.91
N GLU A 226 -9.17 -21.89 -21.73
CA GLU A 226 -8.28 -21.98 -22.89
C GLU A 226 -6.85 -22.30 -22.45
N GLN A 227 -6.30 -21.53 -21.51
CA GLN A 227 -4.92 -21.69 -21.01
C GLN A 227 -4.69 -23.02 -20.29
N CYS A 228 -5.76 -23.68 -19.84
CA CYS A 228 -5.71 -24.97 -19.15
C CYS A 228 -6.19 -26.15 -20.00
N ASP A 229 -6.45 -25.96 -21.30
CA ASP A 229 -7.02 -27.00 -22.18
C ASP A 229 -8.31 -27.63 -21.61
N GLY A 230 -9.13 -26.83 -20.90
CA GLY A 230 -10.35 -27.26 -20.22
C GLY A 230 -10.13 -28.15 -18.97
N LYS A 231 -8.88 -28.32 -18.52
CA LYS A 231 -8.52 -29.19 -17.38
C LYS A 231 -8.13 -28.35 -16.17
N VAL A 232 -9.08 -28.15 -15.26
CA VAL A 232 -8.89 -27.47 -13.97
C VAL A 232 -9.69 -28.21 -12.90
N ASP A 233 -9.04 -28.59 -11.80
CA ASP A 233 -9.65 -29.35 -10.71
C ASP A 233 -10.04 -28.46 -9.52
N MET A 234 -9.31 -27.36 -9.33
CA MET A 234 -9.54 -26.42 -8.23
C MET A 234 -9.26 -24.98 -8.65
N LEU A 235 -10.09 -24.05 -8.20
CA LEU A 235 -9.89 -22.62 -8.29
C LEU A 235 -9.88 -22.00 -6.89
N VAL A 236 -8.89 -21.17 -6.59
CA VAL A 236 -8.77 -20.44 -5.31
C VAL A 236 -8.79 -18.93 -5.57
N VAL A 237 -9.73 -18.22 -4.94
CA VAL A 237 -9.95 -16.77 -5.18
C VAL A 237 -10.24 -16.04 -3.87
N GLY A 238 -9.51 -14.94 -3.61
CA GLY A 238 -9.85 -14.00 -2.54
C GLY A 238 -11.12 -13.19 -2.86
N ALA A 239 -12.07 -13.13 -1.93
CA ALA A 239 -13.36 -12.48 -2.14
C ALA A 239 -13.37 -11.05 -1.56
N GLY A 240 -13.61 -10.07 -2.44
CA GLY A 240 -13.98 -8.69 -2.08
C GLY A 240 -15.45 -8.45 -2.40
N THR A 241 -15.73 -7.81 -3.53
CA THR A 241 -17.10 -7.69 -4.05
C THR A 241 -17.76 -9.04 -4.34
N GLY A 242 -16.96 -10.10 -4.53
CA GLY A 242 -17.43 -11.42 -4.93
C GLY A 242 -17.63 -11.60 -6.44
N GLY A 243 -17.46 -10.54 -7.24
CA GLY A 243 -17.66 -10.61 -8.69
C GLY A 243 -16.70 -11.58 -9.39
N THR A 244 -15.41 -11.58 -9.01
CA THR A 244 -14.41 -12.49 -9.59
C THR A 244 -14.73 -13.95 -9.31
N ILE A 245 -14.95 -14.33 -8.04
CA ILE A 245 -15.27 -15.71 -7.69
C ILE A 245 -16.61 -16.14 -8.30
N THR A 246 -17.63 -15.27 -8.28
CA THR A 246 -18.95 -15.58 -8.87
C THR A 246 -18.86 -15.80 -10.37
N GLY A 247 -18.27 -14.85 -11.11
CA GLY A 247 -18.19 -14.92 -12.56
C GLY A 247 -17.39 -16.13 -13.04
N VAL A 248 -16.21 -16.35 -12.43
CA VAL A 248 -15.37 -17.50 -12.80
C VAL A 248 -16.02 -18.82 -12.39
N ALA A 249 -16.54 -18.94 -11.17
CA ALA A 249 -17.16 -20.17 -10.70
C ALA A 249 -18.39 -20.57 -11.52
N ARG A 250 -19.29 -19.62 -11.87
CA ARG A 250 -20.45 -19.91 -12.72
C ARG A 250 -20.03 -20.53 -14.05
N LYS A 251 -19.03 -19.96 -14.73
CA LYS A 251 -18.53 -20.49 -15.99
C LYS A 251 -17.83 -21.84 -15.81
N LEU A 252 -16.96 -21.96 -14.81
CA LEU A 252 -16.20 -23.19 -14.61
C LEU A 252 -17.10 -24.34 -14.17
N LYS A 253 -18.16 -24.10 -13.40
CA LYS A 253 -19.17 -25.13 -13.08
C LYS A 253 -19.95 -25.58 -14.32
N GLU A 254 -20.20 -24.69 -15.28
CA GLU A 254 -20.83 -25.07 -16.57
C GLU A 254 -19.91 -25.93 -17.44
N ARG A 255 -18.59 -25.71 -17.42
CA ARG A 255 -17.62 -26.34 -18.36
C ARG A 255 -16.80 -27.47 -17.74
N CYS A 256 -16.58 -27.42 -16.43
CA CYS A 256 -15.80 -28.34 -15.61
C CYS A 256 -16.63 -28.71 -14.36
N PRO A 257 -17.67 -29.56 -14.48
CA PRO A 257 -18.66 -29.75 -13.42
C PRO A 257 -18.10 -30.27 -12.08
N ASN A 258 -16.95 -30.95 -12.12
CA ASN A 258 -16.28 -31.49 -10.94
C ASN A 258 -15.27 -30.52 -10.30
N ILE A 259 -15.13 -29.29 -10.81
CA ILE A 259 -14.20 -28.31 -10.26
C ILE A 259 -14.59 -27.95 -8.82
N LYS A 260 -13.59 -27.84 -7.95
CA LYS A 260 -13.74 -27.27 -6.60
C LYS A 260 -13.43 -25.78 -6.59
N ILE A 261 -14.36 -24.97 -6.13
CA ILE A 261 -14.24 -23.52 -5.99
C ILE A 261 -14.01 -23.18 -4.52
N VAL A 262 -12.87 -22.57 -4.23
CA VAL A 262 -12.48 -22.16 -2.87
C VAL A 262 -12.44 -20.65 -2.77
N GLY A 263 -13.31 -20.10 -1.93
CA GLY A 263 -13.31 -18.69 -1.56
C GLY A 263 -12.37 -18.42 -0.38
N VAL A 264 -11.63 -17.32 -0.44
CA VAL A 264 -10.74 -16.89 0.65
C VAL A 264 -11.22 -15.57 1.21
N ASP A 265 -11.43 -15.52 2.51
CA ASP A 265 -12.03 -14.37 3.21
C ASP A 265 -11.21 -14.00 4.45
N PRO A 266 -10.84 -12.73 4.69
CA PRO A 266 -10.02 -12.37 5.83
C PRO A 266 -10.78 -12.48 7.16
N GLU A 267 -10.07 -12.83 8.25
CA GLU A 267 -10.57 -12.66 9.62
C GLU A 267 -11.08 -11.22 9.82
N GLY A 268 -12.34 -11.10 10.26
CA GLY A 268 -13.04 -9.82 10.46
C GLY A 268 -14.02 -9.45 9.35
N SER A 269 -14.02 -10.20 8.25
CA SER A 269 -15.07 -10.20 7.23
C SER A 269 -16.15 -11.25 7.52
N ILE A 270 -17.34 -11.06 6.94
CA ILE A 270 -18.51 -11.94 7.10
C ILE A 270 -18.92 -12.67 5.80
N LEU A 271 -18.05 -12.69 4.78
CA LEU A 271 -18.42 -13.26 3.48
C LEU A 271 -18.47 -14.79 3.48
N ALA A 272 -17.64 -15.42 4.31
CA ALA A 272 -17.48 -16.87 4.33
C ALA A 272 -18.69 -17.63 4.88
N GLU A 273 -18.88 -18.85 4.38
CA GLU A 273 -19.85 -19.82 4.88
C GLU A 273 -19.13 -21.13 5.30
N PRO A 274 -19.59 -21.82 6.36
CA PRO A 274 -20.71 -21.44 7.22
C PRO A 274 -20.36 -20.32 8.21
N GLU A 275 -21.37 -19.67 8.79
CA GLU A 275 -21.24 -18.44 9.61
C GLU A 275 -20.31 -18.62 10.82
N GLU A 276 -20.16 -19.86 11.32
CA GLU A 276 -19.24 -20.17 12.42
C GLU A 276 -17.79 -19.80 12.10
N LEU A 277 -17.40 -19.80 10.82
CA LEU A 277 -16.06 -19.38 10.38
C LEU A 277 -15.82 -17.88 10.59
N ASN A 278 -16.88 -17.07 10.71
CA ASN A 278 -16.78 -15.62 10.83
C ASN A 278 -16.64 -15.16 12.29
N LYS A 279 -16.69 -16.07 13.26
CA LYS A 279 -16.52 -15.73 14.68
C LYS A 279 -15.07 -15.32 14.95
N THR A 280 -14.86 -14.04 15.22
CA THR A 280 -13.54 -13.49 15.58
C THR A 280 -13.68 -12.22 16.40
N ASP A 281 -12.66 -11.95 17.22
CA ASP A 281 -12.54 -10.69 17.97
C ASP A 281 -11.91 -9.57 17.11
N LYS A 282 -11.35 -9.91 15.94
CA LYS A 282 -10.74 -8.95 15.01
C LYS A 282 -11.77 -8.43 14.03
N THR A 283 -11.95 -7.12 13.97
CA THR A 283 -12.82 -6.46 12.97
C THR A 283 -12.04 -5.62 11.95
N GLN A 284 -10.73 -5.49 12.15
CA GLN A 284 -9.83 -4.72 11.29
C GLN A 284 -8.65 -5.59 10.87
N TYR A 285 -8.21 -5.38 9.65
CA TYR A 285 -7.09 -6.08 9.02
C TYR A 285 -6.39 -5.14 8.02
N GLU A 286 -5.10 -5.42 7.78
CA GLU A 286 -4.18 -4.61 6.98
C GLU A 286 -4.17 -4.99 5.50
N VAL A 287 -4.54 -6.23 5.16
CA VAL A 287 -4.74 -6.67 3.77
C VAL A 287 -5.83 -5.81 3.12
N GLU A 288 -5.61 -5.42 1.86
CA GLU A 288 -6.51 -4.54 1.13
C GLU A 288 -7.18 -5.29 -0.04
N GLY A 289 -8.44 -4.93 -0.33
CA GLY A 289 -9.15 -5.36 -1.54
C GLY A 289 -10.03 -6.61 -1.40
N ILE A 290 -10.02 -7.27 -0.25
CA ILE A 290 -10.85 -8.43 0.10
C ILE A 290 -11.56 -8.21 1.45
N GLY A 291 -12.66 -8.93 1.67
CA GLY A 291 -13.50 -8.87 2.87
C GLY A 291 -14.43 -7.65 2.96
N TYR A 292 -15.61 -7.86 3.53
CA TYR A 292 -16.62 -6.82 3.78
C TYR A 292 -17.48 -7.13 5.02
N ASP A 293 -18.11 -6.09 5.58
CA ASP A 293 -19.09 -6.13 6.68
C ASP A 293 -20.54 -6.32 6.19
N PHE A 294 -20.72 -6.58 4.90
CA PHE A 294 -21.99 -6.89 4.25
C PHE A 294 -21.77 -7.88 3.10
N ILE A 295 -22.82 -8.54 2.62
CA ILE A 295 -22.78 -9.46 1.46
C ILE A 295 -23.14 -8.67 0.19
N PRO A 296 -22.22 -8.44 -0.76
CA PRO A 296 -22.53 -7.70 -1.97
C PRO A 296 -23.56 -8.42 -2.85
N THR A 297 -24.42 -7.66 -3.54
CA THR A 297 -25.47 -8.20 -4.44
C THR A 297 -24.88 -9.13 -5.54
N VAL A 298 -23.67 -8.83 -6.02
CA VAL A 298 -22.99 -9.61 -7.07
C VAL A 298 -22.32 -10.90 -6.57
N LEU A 299 -22.20 -11.12 -5.25
CA LEU A 299 -21.63 -12.34 -4.70
C LEU A 299 -22.68 -13.45 -4.67
N ASP A 300 -22.47 -14.47 -5.49
CA ASP A 300 -23.21 -15.73 -5.43
C ASP A 300 -22.40 -16.75 -4.61
N ARG A 301 -22.81 -16.98 -3.36
CA ARG A 301 -22.12 -17.95 -2.49
C ARG A 301 -22.46 -19.40 -2.83
N SER A 302 -23.56 -19.65 -3.55
CA SER A 302 -24.01 -21.01 -3.89
C SER A 302 -23.08 -21.76 -4.85
N VAL A 303 -22.21 -21.03 -5.55
CA VAL A 303 -21.20 -21.60 -6.47
C VAL A 303 -19.84 -21.83 -5.80
N VAL A 304 -19.70 -21.51 -4.51
CA VAL A 304 -18.46 -21.69 -3.73
C VAL A 304 -18.57 -22.98 -2.92
N ASP A 305 -17.66 -23.93 -3.14
CA ASP A 305 -17.72 -25.24 -2.48
C ASP A 305 -17.11 -25.23 -1.06
N ALA A 306 -16.15 -24.34 -0.80
CA ALA A 306 -15.51 -24.19 0.50
C ALA A 306 -14.96 -22.78 0.71
N TRP A 307 -14.93 -22.35 1.97
CA TRP A 307 -14.29 -21.09 2.38
C TRP A 307 -13.07 -21.35 3.26
N TYR A 308 -12.04 -20.52 3.09
CA TYR A 308 -10.85 -20.47 3.93
C TYR A 308 -10.75 -19.09 4.57
N LYS A 309 -10.63 -19.05 5.91
CA LYS A 309 -10.37 -17.81 6.64
C LYS A 309 -8.87 -17.54 6.69
N SER A 310 -8.47 -16.36 6.23
CA SER A 310 -7.07 -15.96 6.23
C SER A 310 -6.77 -14.82 7.21
N ASN A 311 -5.53 -14.69 7.66
CA ASN A 311 -5.06 -13.53 8.42
C ASN A 311 -3.95 -12.73 7.70
N ASP A 312 -3.62 -11.55 8.24
CA ASP A 312 -2.62 -10.65 7.66
C ASP A 312 -1.21 -11.25 7.63
N GLU A 313 -0.80 -11.96 8.68
CA GLU A 313 0.56 -12.49 8.83
C GLU A 313 0.88 -13.53 7.74
N GLU A 314 0.00 -14.53 7.55
CA GLU A 314 0.20 -15.53 6.50
C GLU A 314 0.10 -14.90 5.10
N SER A 315 -0.78 -13.91 4.93
CA SER A 315 -0.99 -13.24 3.65
C SER A 315 0.24 -12.47 3.19
N PHE A 316 0.85 -11.69 4.07
CA PHE A 316 2.04 -10.90 3.72
C PHE A 316 3.28 -11.76 3.60
N ASN A 317 3.46 -12.76 4.46
CA ASN A 317 4.59 -13.69 4.36
C ASN A 317 4.53 -14.51 3.06
N MET A 318 3.34 -14.99 2.68
CA MET A 318 3.15 -15.67 1.39
C MET A 318 3.34 -14.73 0.20
N SER A 319 2.88 -13.47 0.29
CA SER A 319 3.14 -12.47 -0.77
C SER A 319 4.63 -12.25 -0.98
N ARG A 320 5.40 -12.12 0.10
CA ARG A 320 6.87 -11.98 0.02
C ARG A 320 7.55 -13.25 -0.49
N MET A 321 7.00 -14.43 -0.18
CA MET A 321 7.47 -15.70 -0.72
C MET A 321 7.22 -15.81 -2.24
N LEU A 322 6.05 -15.38 -2.73
CA LEU A 322 5.76 -15.29 -4.18
C LEU A 322 6.77 -14.41 -4.92
N ILE A 323 7.10 -13.24 -4.35
CA ILE A 323 8.10 -12.32 -4.90
C ILE A 323 9.49 -12.98 -4.90
N ARG A 324 9.94 -13.50 -3.75
CA ARG A 324 11.30 -14.01 -3.57
C ARG A 324 11.55 -15.31 -4.35
N ASP A 325 10.60 -16.23 -4.29
CA ASP A 325 10.83 -17.61 -4.72
C ASP A 325 10.35 -17.83 -6.16
N GLU A 326 9.30 -17.12 -6.60
CA GLU A 326 8.73 -17.25 -7.95
C GLU A 326 8.94 -16.00 -8.84
N GLY A 327 9.43 -14.89 -8.28
CA GLY A 327 9.62 -13.64 -9.04
C GLY A 327 8.31 -12.93 -9.40
N LEU A 328 7.19 -13.26 -8.74
CA LEU A 328 5.87 -12.70 -9.01
C LEU A 328 5.64 -11.45 -8.16
N LEU A 329 5.66 -10.27 -8.80
CA LEU A 329 5.55 -8.97 -8.14
C LEU A 329 4.10 -8.60 -7.82
N CYS A 330 3.46 -9.41 -6.97
CA CYS A 330 2.05 -9.32 -6.62
C CYS A 330 1.77 -8.71 -5.22
N GLY A 331 0.54 -8.24 -5.00
CA GLY A 331 0.08 -7.60 -3.76
C GLY A 331 -0.39 -8.55 -2.66
N GLY A 332 -0.85 -7.98 -1.54
CA GLY A 332 -1.19 -8.72 -0.31
C GLY A 332 -2.28 -9.79 -0.48
N SER A 333 -3.35 -9.47 -1.21
CA SER A 333 -4.45 -10.41 -1.48
C SER A 333 -4.04 -11.59 -2.38
N SER A 334 -2.94 -11.44 -3.13
CA SER A 334 -2.33 -12.53 -3.90
C SER A 334 -1.69 -13.56 -2.96
N GLY A 335 -0.99 -13.10 -1.92
CA GLY A 335 -0.49 -13.97 -0.87
C GLY A 335 -1.59 -14.60 -0.04
N THR A 336 -2.68 -13.87 0.24
CA THR A 336 -3.89 -14.45 0.87
C THR A 336 -4.43 -15.66 0.07
N ALA A 337 -4.64 -15.49 -1.23
CA ALA A 337 -5.15 -16.56 -2.08
C ALA A 337 -4.16 -17.75 -2.16
N MET A 338 -2.86 -17.47 -2.27
CA MET A 338 -1.84 -18.50 -2.34
C MET A 338 -1.66 -19.24 -1.00
N ALA A 339 -1.77 -18.55 0.14
CA ALA A 339 -1.68 -19.15 1.48
C ALA A 339 -2.83 -20.14 1.71
N ALA A 340 -4.04 -19.79 1.27
CA ALA A 340 -5.15 -20.74 1.25
C ALA A 340 -4.86 -21.90 0.29
N ALA A 341 -4.41 -21.61 -0.94
CA ALA A 341 -4.18 -22.62 -1.98
C ALA A 341 -3.19 -23.71 -1.54
N VAL A 342 -2.06 -23.36 -0.90
CA VAL A 342 -1.09 -24.35 -0.43
C VAL A 342 -1.63 -25.25 0.70
N ASN A 343 -2.71 -24.84 1.36
CA ASN A 343 -3.39 -25.66 2.37
C ASN A 343 -4.48 -26.52 1.75
N VAL A 344 -5.38 -25.94 0.94
CA VAL A 344 -6.50 -26.68 0.37
C VAL A 344 -6.09 -27.62 -0.78
N ALA A 345 -5.04 -27.29 -1.53
CA ALA A 345 -4.58 -28.12 -2.65
C ALA A 345 -3.86 -29.41 -2.20
N LYS A 346 -3.62 -29.60 -0.89
CA LYS A 346 -3.05 -30.86 -0.34
C LYS A 346 -3.94 -32.08 -0.61
N GLU A 347 -5.24 -31.87 -0.82
CA GLU A 347 -6.17 -32.96 -1.17
C GLU A 347 -6.04 -33.43 -2.63
N LEU A 348 -5.44 -32.61 -3.49
CA LEU A 348 -5.27 -32.90 -4.90
C LEU A 348 -4.11 -33.87 -5.13
N LYS A 349 -4.25 -34.69 -6.18
CA LYS A 349 -3.28 -35.72 -6.58
C LYS A 349 -2.40 -35.23 -7.72
N GLU A 350 -1.36 -35.99 -8.00
CA GLU A 350 -0.52 -35.80 -9.19
C GLU A 350 -1.38 -35.86 -10.47
N GLY A 351 -1.10 -34.96 -11.42
CA GLY A 351 -1.88 -34.79 -12.64
C GLY A 351 -3.10 -33.87 -12.53
N GLN A 352 -3.52 -33.49 -11.32
CA GLN A 352 -4.57 -32.48 -11.11
C GLN A 352 -3.99 -31.06 -11.08
N ARG A 353 -4.84 -30.06 -11.35
CA ARG A 353 -4.45 -28.65 -11.46
C ARG A 353 -5.27 -27.73 -10.55
N CYS A 354 -4.56 -26.93 -9.76
CA CYS A 354 -5.11 -25.84 -8.97
C CYS A 354 -4.71 -24.49 -9.56
N VAL A 355 -5.69 -23.63 -9.82
CA VAL A 355 -5.48 -22.25 -10.32
C VAL A 355 -5.76 -21.25 -9.20
N VAL A 356 -4.84 -20.31 -9.00
CA VAL A 356 -4.93 -19.24 -8.01
C VAL A 356 -4.98 -17.89 -8.71
N ILE A 357 -5.94 -17.03 -8.36
CA ILE A 357 -6.00 -15.67 -8.90
C ILE A 357 -5.09 -14.74 -8.09
N LEU A 358 -4.15 -14.04 -8.75
CA LEU A 358 -3.27 -13.04 -8.13
C LEU A 358 -3.74 -11.62 -8.51
N PRO A 359 -4.49 -10.90 -7.65
CA PRO A 359 -5.33 -9.79 -8.11
C PRO A 359 -4.60 -8.52 -8.54
N ASP A 360 -3.50 -8.13 -7.89
CA ASP A 360 -2.85 -6.84 -8.13
C ASP A 360 -1.34 -6.85 -7.86
N SER A 361 -0.66 -5.77 -8.26
CA SER A 361 0.80 -5.64 -8.21
C SER A 361 1.32 -5.11 -6.87
N ILE A 362 2.63 -5.27 -6.62
CA ILE A 362 3.31 -4.65 -5.47
C ILE A 362 3.26 -3.13 -5.44
N ARG A 363 2.97 -2.46 -6.57
CA ARG A 363 2.97 -0.99 -6.70
C ARG A 363 2.15 -0.32 -5.59
N ASN A 364 1.02 -0.92 -5.25
CA ASN A 364 0.10 -0.37 -4.26
C ASN A 364 0.63 -0.46 -2.80
N TYR A 365 1.73 -1.18 -2.56
CA TYR A 365 2.15 -1.61 -1.22
C TYR A 365 3.64 -1.37 -0.94
N MET A 366 4.28 -0.50 -1.72
CA MET A 366 5.73 -0.25 -1.65
C MET A 366 6.18 0.17 -0.23
N SER A 367 5.38 0.99 0.45
CA SER A 367 5.62 1.44 1.83
C SER A 367 4.94 0.57 2.91
N LYS A 368 4.21 -0.49 2.53
CA LYS A 368 3.51 -1.42 3.43
C LYS A 368 4.27 -2.75 3.54
N PHE A 369 3.65 -3.89 3.21
CA PHE A 369 4.21 -5.23 3.45
C PHE A 369 5.55 -5.48 2.74
N LEU A 370 5.84 -4.73 1.67
CA LEU A 370 7.14 -4.80 0.99
C LEU A 370 8.27 -4.23 1.87
N SER A 371 7.95 -3.29 2.76
CA SER A 371 8.88 -2.68 3.72
C SER A 371 9.05 -3.56 4.96
N ASP A 372 10.28 -4.03 5.17
CA ASP A 372 10.69 -4.75 6.40
C ASP A 372 10.34 -3.97 7.66
N LYS A 373 10.56 -2.66 7.64
CA LYS A 373 10.26 -1.77 8.76
C LYS A 373 8.77 -1.79 9.10
N TRP A 374 7.91 -1.75 8.09
CA TRP A 374 6.46 -1.80 8.28
C TRP A 374 6.03 -3.17 8.79
N MET A 375 6.58 -4.27 8.23
CA MET A 375 6.30 -5.64 8.67
C MET A 375 6.67 -5.85 10.14
N VAL A 376 7.83 -5.36 10.58
CA VAL A 376 8.26 -5.39 11.98
C VAL A 376 7.37 -4.51 12.85
N GLN A 377 7.06 -3.29 12.42
CA GLN A 377 6.20 -2.37 13.17
C GLN A 377 4.81 -2.96 13.41
N LYS A 378 4.28 -3.71 12.45
CA LYS A 378 2.98 -4.38 12.54
C LYS A 378 3.04 -5.74 13.24
N GLY A 379 4.24 -6.25 13.54
CA GLY A 379 4.43 -7.53 14.22
C GLY A 379 4.30 -8.75 13.30
N PHE A 380 4.26 -8.58 11.98
CA PHE A 380 4.20 -9.68 11.01
C PHE A 380 5.58 -10.28 10.68
N LEU A 381 6.64 -9.63 11.14
CA LEU A 381 8.02 -10.09 11.03
C LEU A 381 8.76 -9.79 12.33
N ARG A 382 9.51 -10.75 12.87
CA ARG A 382 10.35 -10.51 14.05
C ARG A 382 11.65 -9.84 13.62
N GLU A 383 12.20 -8.97 14.47
CA GLU A 383 13.51 -8.34 14.20
C GLU A 383 14.67 -9.35 14.11
N GLU A 384 14.44 -10.55 14.63
CA GLU A 384 15.33 -11.71 14.60
C GLU A 384 15.39 -12.32 13.19
N ASP A 385 14.27 -12.31 12.47
CA ASP A 385 14.07 -12.98 11.18
C ASP A 385 14.49 -12.11 9.99
N LEU A 386 14.82 -10.84 10.22
CA LEU A 386 15.35 -9.97 9.18
C LEU A 386 16.65 -10.58 8.63
N MET A 387 16.72 -10.75 7.31
CA MET A 387 17.90 -11.24 6.57
C MET A 387 19.08 -10.23 6.58
N VAL A 388 19.18 -9.39 7.61
CA VAL A 388 20.41 -8.68 7.89
C VAL A 388 21.28 -9.67 8.64
N LYS A 389 22.35 -10.17 8.01
CA LYS A 389 23.49 -10.70 8.77
C LYS A 389 23.96 -9.57 9.66
N LYS A 390 23.45 -9.49 10.90
CA LYS A 390 23.72 -8.40 11.84
C LYS A 390 25.25 -8.33 11.99
N PRO A 391 25.90 -7.27 11.52
CA PRO A 391 27.34 -7.14 11.67
C PRO A 391 27.73 -7.14 13.15
N TRP A 392 29.00 -7.41 13.46
CA TRP A 392 29.51 -7.47 14.84
C TRP A 392 29.17 -6.21 15.67
N TRP A 393 29.05 -5.04 15.02
CA TRP A 393 28.77 -3.76 15.65
C TRP A 393 27.28 -3.48 15.92
N TRP A 394 26.36 -4.28 15.38
CA TRP A 394 24.92 -3.98 15.35
C TRP A 394 24.32 -3.74 16.76
N ASN A 395 24.72 -4.54 17.74
CA ASN A 395 24.20 -4.49 19.10
C ASN A 395 24.99 -3.57 20.04
N LEU A 396 26.05 -2.91 19.55
CA LEU A 396 26.81 -1.96 20.37
C LEU A 396 25.97 -0.71 20.66
N LYS A 397 26.17 -0.11 21.82
CA LYS A 397 25.47 1.13 22.22
C LYS A 397 26.07 2.34 21.52
N LEU A 398 25.24 3.36 21.26
CA LEU A 398 25.68 4.64 20.68
C LEU A 398 26.76 5.34 21.52
N GLN A 399 26.78 5.12 22.84
CA GLN A 399 27.82 5.62 23.73
C GLN A 399 29.25 5.21 23.29
N GLY A 400 29.40 4.14 22.51
CA GLY A 400 30.70 3.74 21.95
C GLY A 400 31.21 4.63 20.81
N LEU A 401 30.37 5.50 20.24
CA LEU A 401 30.77 6.50 19.26
C LEU A 401 31.48 7.64 19.98
N ASN A 402 32.69 7.99 19.55
CA ASN A 402 33.43 9.13 20.08
C ASN A 402 32.85 10.43 19.53
N MET A 403 31.70 10.84 20.05
CA MET A 403 30.96 12.02 19.58
C MET A 403 31.64 13.31 20.04
N SER A 404 31.73 14.27 19.12
CA SER A 404 32.19 15.63 19.45
C SER A 404 31.06 16.45 20.08
N ALA A 405 31.42 17.44 20.89
CA ALA A 405 30.45 18.37 21.48
C ALA A 405 29.61 19.05 20.38
N PRO A 406 28.27 19.09 20.51
CA PRO A 406 27.42 19.59 19.45
C PRO A 406 27.49 21.12 19.38
N LEU A 407 27.69 21.65 18.17
CA LEU A 407 27.45 23.06 17.88
C LEU A 407 25.93 23.30 17.81
N THR A 408 25.40 24.16 18.67
CA THR A 408 23.98 24.56 18.66
C THR A 408 23.83 26.07 18.41
N VAL A 409 22.67 26.49 17.90
CA VAL A 409 22.36 27.91 17.68
C VAL A 409 21.00 28.29 18.28
N LEU A 410 20.87 29.52 18.77
CA LEU A 410 19.59 30.04 19.26
C LEU A 410 18.65 30.36 18.09
N PRO A 411 17.32 30.24 18.27
CA PRO A 411 16.33 30.51 17.21
C PRO A 411 16.37 31.95 16.68
N THR A 412 16.88 32.87 17.48
CA THR A 412 16.98 34.31 17.17
C THR A 412 18.23 34.68 16.35
N VAL A 413 19.19 33.77 16.20
CA VAL A 413 20.39 34.01 15.38
C VAL A 413 20.00 34.16 13.92
N THR A 414 20.61 35.09 13.19
CA THR A 414 20.28 35.33 11.77
C THR A 414 20.86 34.24 10.86
N CYS A 415 20.25 34.06 9.69
CA CYS A 415 20.73 33.13 8.66
C CYS A 415 22.18 33.44 8.24
N GLN A 416 22.51 34.72 8.05
CA GLN A 416 23.88 35.15 7.71
C GLN A 416 24.91 34.75 8.77
N LYS A 417 24.62 34.99 10.06
CA LYS A 417 25.52 34.63 11.15
C LYS A 417 25.68 33.12 11.26
N THR A 418 24.59 32.38 11.11
CA THR A 418 24.59 30.91 11.16
C THR A 418 25.42 30.31 10.03
N ILE A 419 25.28 30.79 8.79
CA ILE A 419 26.10 30.34 7.65
C ILE A 419 27.59 30.58 7.92
N LYS A 420 27.94 31.74 8.50
CA LYS A 420 29.33 32.07 8.85
C LYS A 420 29.88 31.11 9.92
N ILE A 421 29.12 30.90 11.01
CA ILE A 421 29.51 30.00 12.11
C ILE A 421 29.72 28.57 11.58
N LEU A 422 28.78 28.05 10.79
CA LEU A 422 28.85 26.71 10.21
C LEU A 422 30.10 26.53 9.34
N LYS A 423 30.39 27.49 8.45
CA LYS A 423 31.60 27.45 7.61
C LYS A 423 32.89 27.55 8.42
N GLU A 424 32.98 28.48 9.36
CA GLU A 424 34.18 28.68 10.20
C GLU A 424 34.48 27.49 11.10
N LYS A 425 33.44 26.81 11.57
CA LYS A 425 33.55 25.64 12.44
C LYS A 425 33.59 24.32 11.68
N GLY A 426 33.46 24.34 10.34
CA GLY A 426 33.49 23.14 9.51
C GLY A 426 32.29 22.21 9.70
N PHE A 427 31.12 22.75 10.06
CA PHE A 427 29.87 21.99 10.18
C PHE A 427 28.91 22.34 9.03
N ASP A 428 28.22 21.35 8.49
CA ASP A 428 27.18 21.58 7.48
C ASP A 428 25.79 21.81 8.09
N GLN A 429 25.65 21.59 9.40
CA GLN A 429 24.38 21.62 10.11
C GLN A 429 24.54 21.90 11.60
N ALA A 430 23.51 22.45 12.22
CA ALA A 430 23.43 22.67 13.67
C ALA A 430 21.98 22.50 14.18
N PRO A 431 21.78 21.95 15.38
CA PRO A 431 20.50 21.99 16.08
C PRO A 431 20.18 23.42 16.54
N VAL A 432 18.91 23.79 16.39
CA VAL A 432 18.36 25.03 16.92
C VAL A 432 17.69 24.75 18.25
N VAL A 433 18.21 25.34 19.31
CA VAL A 433 17.82 25.07 20.70
C VAL A 433 17.45 26.38 21.37
N ASP A 434 16.32 26.41 22.07
CA ASP A 434 15.84 27.60 22.77
C ASP A 434 16.42 27.70 24.20
N ASP A 435 16.54 28.92 24.74
CA ASP A 435 17.08 29.21 26.08
C ASP A 435 16.00 29.44 27.16
N ALA A 436 14.74 29.63 26.76
CA ALA A 436 13.62 29.88 27.67
C ALA A 436 12.97 28.57 28.20
N GLY A 437 13.32 28.16 29.43
CA GLY A 437 12.65 27.05 30.15
C GLY A 437 13.20 25.64 29.85
N SER A 438 12.41 24.59 30.15
CA SER A 438 12.74 23.19 29.86
C SER A 438 13.04 23.03 28.36
N VAL A 439 14.33 22.93 28.05
CA VAL A 439 14.92 23.02 26.71
C VAL A 439 14.12 22.25 25.66
N LEU A 440 13.57 22.97 24.67
CA LEU A 440 12.90 22.38 23.50
C LEU A 440 13.84 22.48 22.29
N ILE A 441 14.18 21.33 21.70
CA ILE A 441 14.86 21.26 20.41
C ILE A 441 13.85 21.69 19.34
N LEU A 442 14.03 22.89 18.76
CA LEU A 442 13.06 23.48 17.82
C LEU A 442 13.15 22.90 16.41
N GLY A 443 14.34 22.42 16.04
CA GLY A 443 14.63 21.91 14.71
C GLY A 443 16.11 21.90 14.42
N MET A 444 16.43 21.71 13.15
CA MET A 444 17.79 21.75 12.62
C MET A 444 17.91 22.83 11.55
N VAL A 445 19.11 23.33 11.37
CA VAL A 445 19.47 24.17 10.22
C VAL A 445 20.61 23.52 9.47
N THR A 446 20.56 23.56 8.14
CA THR A 446 21.62 23.05 7.27
C THR A 446 22.04 24.14 6.29
N LEU A 447 23.33 24.15 5.90
CA LEU A 447 23.83 25.07 4.88
C LEU A 447 23.01 24.96 3.59
N GLY A 448 22.69 23.73 3.15
CA GLY A 448 21.89 23.48 1.95
C GLY A 448 20.48 24.06 2.01
N ASN A 449 19.74 23.82 3.10
CA ASN A 449 18.36 24.31 3.24
C ASN A 449 18.31 25.84 3.33
N MET A 450 19.25 26.45 4.06
CA MET A 450 19.36 27.91 4.16
C MET A 450 19.69 28.52 2.80
N LEU A 451 20.68 27.99 2.07
CA LEU A 451 21.05 28.50 0.75
C LEU A 451 19.92 28.34 -0.27
N SER A 452 19.26 27.17 -0.34
CA SER A 452 18.14 26.93 -1.24
C SER A 452 16.97 27.89 -0.96
N SER A 453 16.63 28.09 0.31
CA SER A 453 15.54 28.99 0.71
C SER A 453 15.85 30.47 0.42
N ILE A 454 17.12 30.89 0.53
CA ILE A 454 17.57 32.25 0.17
C ILE A 454 17.54 32.43 -1.36
N LEU A 455 18.10 31.48 -2.12
CA LEU A 455 18.16 31.55 -3.58
C LEU A 455 16.76 31.52 -4.23
N ALA A 456 15.81 30.80 -3.62
CA ALA A 456 14.42 30.78 -4.04
C ALA A 456 13.61 32.02 -3.59
N GLY A 457 14.23 32.99 -2.92
CA GLY A 457 13.57 34.21 -2.44
C GLY A 457 12.59 34.01 -1.28
N LYS A 458 12.56 32.83 -0.65
CA LYS A 458 11.62 32.50 0.43
C LYS A 458 11.99 33.16 1.77
N ILE A 459 13.27 33.47 1.98
CA ILE A 459 13.81 34.12 3.19
C ILE A 459 14.96 35.09 2.84
N LYS A 460 15.25 36.05 3.72
CA LYS A 460 16.38 36.99 3.60
C LYS A 460 17.55 36.60 4.50
N LEU A 461 18.77 37.05 4.17
CA LEU A 461 19.98 36.80 4.99
C LEU A 461 19.87 37.36 6.42
N SER A 462 19.13 38.44 6.61
CA SER A 462 18.87 39.08 7.91
C SER A 462 17.78 38.39 8.73
N ASP A 463 17.02 37.47 8.14
CA ASP A 463 15.95 36.77 8.86
C ASP A 463 16.53 35.80 9.92
N PRO A 464 15.80 35.58 11.02
CA PRO A 464 16.19 34.59 12.03
C PRO A 464 16.08 33.16 11.50
N VAL A 465 16.94 32.28 12.01
CA VAL A 465 16.95 30.87 11.59
C VAL A 465 15.68 30.10 11.93
N SER A 466 14.88 30.58 12.88
CA SER A 466 13.56 30.05 13.18
C SER A 466 12.61 30.00 11.98
N LYS A 467 12.84 30.81 10.93
CA LYS A 467 12.06 30.79 9.68
C LYS A 467 12.46 29.68 8.69
N VAL A 468 13.58 28.99 8.93
CA VAL A 468 14.15 27.98 8.01
C VAL A 468 14.53 26.70 8.75
N LEU A 469 13.71 26.33 9.73
CA LEU A 469 13.87 25.12 10.49
C LEU A 469 13.53 23.89 9.66
N TYR A 470 14.47 22.97 9.61
CA TYR A 470 14.26 21.60 9.19
C TYR A 470 13.74 20.80 10.40
N LYS A 471 12.44 20.50 10.41
CA LYS A 471 11.75 19.86 11.55
C LYS A 471 11.70 18.33 11.48
N GLN A 472 12.06 17.75 10.33
CA GLN A 472 12.03 16.31 10.12
C GLN A 472 13.37 15.68 10.48
N PHE A 473 13.55 15.35 11.75
CA PHE A 473 14.75 14.65 12.22
C PHE A 473 14.34 13.55 13.20
N LYS A 474 15.20 12.55 13.36
CA LYS A 474 15.02 11.48 14.34
C LYS A 474 15.94 11.69 15.52
N GLN A 475 15.36 11.57 16.71
CA GLN A 475 16.09 11.57 17.96
C GLN A 475 16.44 10.14 18.35
N ILE A 476 17.63 9.95 18.91
CA ILE A 476 18.13 8.67 19.40
C ILE A 476 18.81 8.86 20.76
N ARG A 477 18.76 7.87 21.64
CA ARG A 477 19.37 7.95 22.97
C ARG A 477 20.74 7.30 22.99
N LEU A 478 21.60 7.72 23.91
CA LEU A 478 22.93 7.10 24.14
C LEU A 478 22.87 5.60 24.43
N THR A 479 21.76 5.13 24.99
CA THR A 479 21.54 3.73 25.36
C THR A 479 20.98 2.87 24.23
N ASP A 480 20.53 3.47 23.13
CA ASP A 480 20.07 2.73 21.96
C ASP A 480 21.27 2.07 21.24
N ASN A 481 21.00 1.09 20.36
CA ASN A 481 22.05 0.36 19.64
C ASN A 481 22.38 0.96 18.26
N LEU A 482 23.57 0.66 17.74
CA LEU A 482 24.05 1.14 16.44
C LEU A 482 23.23 0.59 15.28
N GLY A 483 22.59 -0.58 15.41
CA GLY A 483 21.64 -1.08 14.41
C GLY A 483 20.42 -0.17 14.22
N LYS A 484 19.86 0.34 15.32
CA LYS A 484 18.78 1.35 15.31
C LYS A 484 19.25 2.65 14.65
N LEU A 485 20.47 3.09 14.96
CA LEU A 485 21.08 4.24 14.29
C LEU A 485 21.24 4.00 12.78
N SER A 486 21.77 2.84 12.36
CA SER A 486 21.93 2.47 10.95
C SER A 486 20.60 2.57 10.19
N ARG A 487 19.51 2.03 10.77
CA ARG A 487 18.17 2.10 10.18
C ARG A 487 17.61 3.53 10.11
N ILE A 488 17.94 4.39 11.07
CA ILE A 488 17.56 5.81 10.99
C ILE A 488 18.32 6.47 9.83
N LEU A 489 19.60 6.17 9.69
CA LEU A 489 20.47 6.77 8.68
C LEU A 489 20.20 6.30 7.24
N GLU A 490 19.44 5.22 7.06
CA GLU A 490 18.91 4.81 5.74
C GLU A 490 17.86 5.79 5.20
N THR A 491 17.12 6.45 6.09
CA THR A 491 16.03 7.37 5.71
C THR A 491 16.34 8.84 6.00
N ASP A 492 17.15 9.10 7.02
CA ASP A 492 17.46 10.43 7.52
C ASP A 492 18.97 10.70 7.39
N HIS A 493 19.36 11.90 6.95
CA HIS A 493 20.79 12.21 6.73
C HIS A 493 21.62 12.27 8.02
N PHE A 494 20.96 12.45 9.16
CA PHE A 494 21.57 12.52 10.47
C PHE A 494 20.58 12.09 11.56
N ALA A 495 21.10 11.65 12.70
CA ALA A 495 20.35 11.37 13.91
C ALA A 495 20.81 12.31 15.03
N LEU A 496 19.85 12.88 15.77
CA LEU A 496 20.14 13.75 16.90
C LEU A 496 20.22 12.92 18.18
N VAL A 497 21.40 12.86 18.78
CA VAL A 497 21.60 12.11 20.03
C VAL A 497 21.18 13.00 21.18
N VAL A 498 20.18 12.55 21.93
CA VAL A 498 19.59 13.30 23.05
C VAL A 498 19.79 12.57 24.37
N HIS A 499 19.95 13.36 25.44
CA HIS A 499 20.02 12.86 26.80
C HIS A 499 19.11 13.69 27.71
N GLU A 500 18.40 13.02 28.61
CA GLU A 500 17.54 13.68 29.59
C GLU A 500 18.32 13.90 30.89
N GLN A 501 18.27 15.13 31.38
CA GLN A 501 18.86 15.52 32.65
C GLN A 501 17.76 16.01 33.58
N ILE A 502 17.74 15.53 34.82
CA ILE A 502 16.85 16.05 35.86
C ILE A 502 17.52 17.29 36.47
N GLN A 503 16.84 18.43 36.38
CA GLN A 503 17.25 19.71 36.96
C GLN A 503 16.21 20.14 37.98
N TYR A 504 16.60 20.39 39.23
CA TYR A 504 15.69 20.94 40.23
C TYR A 504 15.57 22.46 40.06
N LEU A 505 14.33 22.96 40.02
CA LEU A 505 14.02 24.39 39.97
C LEU A 505 14.15 25.03 41.36
N THR A 506 14.12 26.36 41.41
CA THR A 506 14.24 27.13 42.67
C THR A 506 13.13 26.84 43.68
N ASP A 507 11.99 26.31 43.24
CA ASP A 507 10.87 25.87 44.08
C ASP A 507 11.00 24.41 44.57
N GLY A 508 12.11 23.73 44.26
CA GLY A 508 12.37 22.34 44.63
C GLY A 508 11.68 21.30 43.73
N SER A 509 10.95 21.73 42.70
CA SER A 509 10.34 20.80 41.74
C SER A 509 11.37 20.28 40.74
N PRO A 510 11.33 18.98 40.35
CA PRO A 510 12.19 18.45 39.31
C PRO A 510 11.66 18.86 37.93
N SER A 511 12.57 19.31 37.06
CA SER A 511 12.35 19.59 35.66
C SER A 511 13.23 18.69 34.81
N LEU A 512 12.63 17.97 33.86
CA LEU A 512 13.36 17.20 32.85
C LEU A 512 13.83 18.14 31.75
N LYS A 513 15.15 18.22 31.58
CA LYS A 513 15.82 19.02 30.57
C LYS A 513 16.43 18.12 29.51
N GLN A 514 15.98 18.26 28.27
CA GLN A 514 16.53 17.51 27.15
C GLN A 514 17.77 18.24 26.60
N MET A 515 18.90 17.54 26.56
CA MET A 515 20.14 18.07 26.01
C MET A 515 20.50 17.34 24.73
N VAL A 516 21.04 18.10 23.76
CA VAL A 516 21.70 17.50 22.60
C VAL A 516 23.09 17.06 23.04
N PHE A 517 23.38 15.77 22.87
CA PHE A 517 24.68 15.17 23.15
C PHE A 517 25.57 15.12 21.90
N GLY A 518 24.96 15.03 20.72
CA GLY A 518 25.69 14.97 19.45
C GLY A 518 24.75 14.90 18.25
N VAL A 519 25.32 15.15 17.07
CA VAL A 519 24.68 14.85 15.78
C VAL A 519 25.51 13.76 15.14
N VAL A 520 24.86 12.66 14.73
CA VAL A 520 25.54 11.49 14.15
C VAL A 520 25.08 11.29 12.72
N THR A 521 26.01 11.06 11.82
CA THR A 521 25.79 10.84 10.39
C THR A 521 26.24 9.43 9.98
N ALA A 522 25.92 9.03 8.74
CA ALA A 522 26.41 7.77 8.17
C ALA A 522 27.96 7.69 8.13
N VAL A 523 28.63 8.84 7.96
CA VAL A 523 30.09 8.93 7.96
C VAL A 523 30.66 8.61 9.34
N ASP A 524 30.02 9.08 10.41
CA ASP A 524 30.46 8.82 11.79
C ASP A 524 30.36 7.32 12.13
N LEU A 525 29.26 6.68 11.72
CA LEU A 525 29.08 5.24 11.89
C LEU A 525 30.12 4.44 11.08
N LEU A 526 30.40 4.84 9.83
CA LEU A 526 31.41 4.20 8.99
C LEU A 526 32.82 4.34 9.58
N ASN A 527 33.17 5.53 10.08
CA ASN A 527 34.47 5.79 10.72
C ASN A 527 34.64 4.96 11.99
N PHE A 528 33.57 4.76 12.77
CA PHE A 528 33.60 3.88 13.94
C PHE A 528 33.89 2.43 13.57
N VAL A 529 33.16 1.89 12.58
CA VAL A 529 33.30 0.49 12.15
C VAL A 529 34.71 0.25 11.59
N THR A 530 35.14 1.07 10.63
CA THR A 530 36.44 0.93 9.97
C THR A 530 37.61 1.19 10.93
N GLY A 531 37.47 2.13 11.86
CA GLY A 531 38.48 2.43 12.86
C GLY A 531 38.73 1.28 13.84
N ARG A 532 37.69 0.54 14.23
CA ARG A 532 37.83 -0.61 15.14
C ARG A 532 38.39 -1.84 14.43
N GLU A 533 37.97 -2.10 13.19
CA GLU A 533 38.53 -3.18 12.36
C GLU A 533 40.03 -3.00 12.11
N ARG A 534 40.50 -1.75 11.91
CA ARG A 534 41.93 -1.44 11.80
C ARG A 534 42.69 -1.71 13.10
N ARG A 535 42.12 -1.35 14.25
CA ARG A 535 42.74 -1.62 15.57
C ARG A 535 42.84 -3.12 15.85
N GLU A 536 41.78 -3.86 15.56
CA GLU A 536 41.76 -5.32 15.74
C GLU A 536 42.77 -6.02 14.83
N ARG A 537 42.93 -5.58 13.56
CA ARG A 537 44.01 -6.06 12.68
C ARG A 537 45.42 -5.71 13.19
N SER A 538 45.63 -4.49 13.67
CA SER A 538 46.93 -4.09 14.21
C SER A 538 47.30 -4.83 15.51
N MET A 539 46.30 -5.24 16.30
CA MET A 539 46.51 -6.04 17.50
C MET A 539 46.75 -7.52 17.20
N SER A 540 46.16 -8.06 16.12
CA SER A 540 46.52 -9.41 15.64
C SER A 540 47.94 -9.46 15.06
N GLU A 541 48.37 -8.41 14.34
CA GLU A 541 49.73 -8.35 13.79
C GLU A 541 50.79 -8.14 14.89
N SER A 542 50.50 -7.39 15.95
CA SER A 542 51.44 -7.20 17.08
C SER A 542 51.54 -8.38 18.04
N THR A 543 50.50 -9.22 18.12
CA THR A 543 50.54 -10.48 18.89
C THR A 543 51.35 -11.55 18.18
N ASP A 544 51.39 -11.56 16.85
CA ASP A 544 52.29 -12.43 16.07
C ASP A 544 53.77 -12.04 16.22
N GLU A 545 54.11 -10.75 16.32
CA GLU A 545 55.50 -10.31 16.59
C GLU A 545 56.00 -10.70 18.00
N HIS A 546 55.12 -10.70 19.01
CA HIS A 546 55.49 -11.14 20.36
C HIS A 546 55.67 -12.66 20.47
N PHE A 547 54.99 -13.46 19.65
CA PHE A 547 55.19 -14.92 19.60
C PHE A 547 56.48 -15.33 18.85
N ILE A 548 57.00 -14.47 17.97
CA ILE A 548 58.28 -14.72 17.28
C ILE A 548 59.47 -14.40 18.19
N CYS A 549 59.34 -13.45 19.13
CA CYS A 549 60.44 -13.08 20.03
C CYS A 549 60.67 -14.10 21.17
N LEU A 550 59.63 -14.81 21.63
CA LEU A 550 59.73 -15.82 22.72
C LEU A 550 60.20 -17.22 22.28
N LYS A 551 60.51 -17.43 21.00
CA LYS A 551 61.15 -18.67 20.50
C LYS A 551 62.65 -18.50 20.18
N SER A 552 63.24 -17.35 20.52
CA SER A 552 64.60 -16.98 20.09
C SER A 552 65.60 -16.79 21.25
N THR A 553 65.26 -17.22 22.47
CA THR A 553 66.15 -17.30 23.64
C THR A 553 65.92 -18.62 24.34
#